data_AF-A0AAW1KMR9-F1
#
_entry.id   AF-A0AAW1KMR9-F1
#
_cell.length_a   1.000
_cell.length_b   1.000
_cell.length_c   1.000
_cell.angle_alpha   90.00
_cell.angle_beta   90.00
_cell.angle_gamma   90.00
#
_symmetry.space_group_name_H-M   'P 1'
#
loop_
_entity.id
_entity.type
_entity.pdbx_description
1 polymer ?
#
loop_
_entity_poly.entity_id
_entity_poly.type
_entity_poly.pdbx_seq_one_letter_code
_entity_poly.pdbx_strand_id
1 'polypeptide(L)'
;MLILPHCHWHTNFINYVAKSISIVILVGQFALYAFPAEQVAFEFSDVSDAIYVSYWYKNKVSNQKTLLYIMVAAQREQYLSGAGLVDINVDAFESVVRKSFSFCAVLRNLVNK
;
A
#
# COMPACT_ATOMS: atom_id res chain seq x y z
N MET A 1 -7.88 41.54 -30.47
CA MET A 1 -6.91 40.92 -29.55
C MET A 1 -7.27 41.28 -28.10
N LEU A 2 -8.42 40.82 -27.60
CA LEU A 2 -8.88 40.98 -26.20
C LEU A 2 -10.06 40.01 -25.99
N ILE A 3 -9.79 38.76 -25.62
CA ILE A 3 -10.77 37.79 -25.08
C ILE A 3 -10.13 37.25 -23.79
N LEU A 4 -10.07 38.10 -22.77
CA LEU A 4 -10.90 38.13 -21.56
C LEU A 4 -10.43 37.16 -20.44
N PRO A 5 -9.96 37.68 -19.28
CA PRO A 5 -9.46 36.93 -18.12
C PRO A 5 -10.49 35.97 -17.47
N HIS A 6 -11.73 35.98 -17.96
CA HIS A 6 -12.83 35.09 -17.57
C HIS A 6 -12.60 33.61 -17.99
N CYS A 7 -11.91 33.37 -19.12
CA CYS A 7 -11.57 32.00 -19.55
C CYS A 7 -10.44 31.39 -18.70
N HIS A 8 -9.47 32.20 -18.29
CA HIS A 8 -8.33 31.75 -17.50
C HIS A 8 -8.77 31.24 -16.11
N TRP A 9 -9.77 31.87 -15.50
CA TRP A 9 -10.35 31.43 -14.22
C TRP A 9 -11.03 30.05 -14.33
N HIS A 10 -11.78 29.81 -15.41
CA HIS A 10 -12.39 28.49 -15.66
C HIS A 10 -11.35 27.40 -15.88
N THR A 11 -10.29 27.68 -16.65
CA THR A 11 -9.22 26.70 -16.88
C THR A 11 -8.45 26.40 -15.59
N ASN A 12 -8.14 27.42 -14.78
CA ASN A 12 -7.47 27.23 -13.49
C ASN A 12 -8.34 26.46 -12.50
N PHE A 13 -9.64 26.74 -12.46
CA PHE A 13 -10.60 26.01 -11.64
C PHE A 13 -10.68 24.54 -12.06
N ILE A 14 -10.84 24.27 -13.36
CA ILE A 14 -10.87 22.90 -13.91
C ILE A 14 -9.57 22.15 -13.60
N ASN A 15 -8.42 22.80 -13.74
CA ASN A 15 -7.12 22.21 -13.41
C ASN A 15 -6.98 21.89 -11.92
N TYR A 16 -7.51 22.74 -11.04
CA TYR A 16 -7.50 22.50 -9.59
C TYR A 16 -8.36 21.29 -9.22
N VAL A 17 -9.57 21.23 -9.78
CA VAL A 17 -10.50 20.11 -9.60
C VAL A 17 -9.88 18.82 -10.14
N ALA A 18 -9.33 18.83 -11.35
CA ALA A 18 -8.66 17.66 -11.94
C ALA A 18 -7.50 17.15 -11.07
N LYS A 19 -6.63 18.05 -10.58
CA LYS A 19 -5.53 17.68 -9.67
C LYS A 19 -6.02 17.05 -8.37
N SER A 20 -7.09 17.61 -7.77
CA SER A 20 -7.67 17.04 -6.55
C SER A 20 -8.20 15.62 -6.77
N ILE A 21 -8.86 15.37 -7.90
CA ILE A 21 -9.38 14.06 -8.29
C ILE A 21 -8.22 13.07 -8.50
N SER A 22 -7.16 13.46 -9.20
CA SER A 22 -6.00 12.58 -9.42
C SER A 22 -5.35 12.12 -8.12
N ILE A 23 -5.22 13.01 -7.12
CA ILE A 23 -4.66 12.64 -5.81
C ILE A 23 -5.53 11.59 -5.12
N VAL A 24 -6.86 11.78 -5.11
CA VAL A 24 -7.79 10.80 -4.52
C VAL A 24 -7.69 9.44 -5.21
N ILE A 25 -7.59 9.43 -6.54
CA ILE A 25 -7.44 8.19 -7.32
C ILE A 25 -6.13 7.48 -6.97
N LEU A 26 -5.00 8.20 -6.91
CA LEU A 26 -3.69 7.61 -6.59
C LEU A 26 -3.69 6.99 -5.18
N VAL A 27 -4.26 7.71 -4.21
CA VAL A 27 -4.41 7.22 -2.83
C VAL A 27 -5.29 5.97 -2.79
N GLY A 28 -6.41 5.98 -3.51
CA GLY A 28 -7.30 4.82 -3.63
C GLY A 28 -6.64 3.61 -4.29
N GLN A 29 -5.88 3.82 -5.37
CA GLN A 29 -5.14 2.75 -6.05
C GLN A 29 -4.11 2.09 -5.14
N PHE A 30 -3.37 2.88 -4.37
CA PHE A 30 -2.40 2.36 -3.41
C PHE A 30 -3.08 1.54 -2.31
N ALA A 31 -4.22 2.02 -1.78
CA ALA A 31 -5.00 1.28 -0.79
C ALA A 31 -5.55 -0.05 -1.35
N LEU A 32 -6.04 -0.04 -2.59
CA LEU A 32 -6.54 -1.24 -3.28
C LEU A 32 -5.42 -2.27 -3.55
N TYR A 33 -4.17 -1.83 -3.67
CA TYR A 33 -3.04 -2.75 -3.83
C TYR A 33 -2.54 -3.30 -2.48
N ALA A 34 -2.49 -2.45 -1.45
CA ALA A 34 -2.00 -2.83 -0.13
C ALA A 34 -2.91 -3.85 0.60
N PHE A 35 -4.23 -3.69 0.49
CA PHE A 35 -5.18 -4.56 1.19
C PHE A 35 -5.08 -6.06 0.82
N PRO A 36 -5.16 -6.46 -0.47
CA PRO A 36 -5.00 -7.86 -0.85
C PRO A 36 -3.58 -8.36 -0.64
N ALA A 37 -2.56 -7.49 -0.73
CA ALA A 37 -1.17 -7.88 -0.49
C ALA A 37 -0.95 -8.36 0.96
N GLU A 38 -1.47 -7.62 1.93
CA GLU A 38 -1.41 -7.98 3.35
C GLU A 38 -2.19 -9.26 3.64
N GLN A 39 -3.42 -9.36 3.11
CA GLN A 39 -4.25 -10.54 3.31
C GLN A 39 -3.61 -11.80 2.73
N VAL A 40 -3.09 -11.73 1.49
CA VAL A 40 -2.40 -12.86 0.87
C VAL A 40 -1.18 -13.27 1.69
N ALA A 41 -0.39 -12.31 2.18
CA ALA A 41 0.79 -12.60 2.98
C ALA A 41 0.44 -13.26 4.33
N PHE A 42 -0.67 -12.86 4.95
CA PHE A 42 -1.21 -13.51 6.16
C PHE A 42 -1.61 -14.98 5.89
N GLU A 43 -2.39 -15.20 4.83
CA GLU A 43 -2.84 -16.55 4.44
C GLU A 43 -1.66 -17.46 4.06
N PHE A 44 -0.65 -16.95 3.36
CA PHE A 44 0.56 -17.72 3.04
C PHE A 44 1.35 -18.12 4.29
N SER A 45 1.40 -17.25 5.30
CA SER A 45 2.04 -17.54 6.59
C SER A 45 1.30 -18.66 7.33
N ASP A 46 -0.04 -18.58 7.39
CA ASP A 46 -0.88 -19.61 8.01
C ASP A 46 -0.75 -20.97 7.29
N VAL A 47 -0.77 -20.96 5.96
CA VAL A 47 -0.52 -22.15 5.14
C VAL A 47 0.86 -22.75 5.42
N SER A 48 1.90 -21.92 5.52
CA SER A 48 3.26 -22.37 5.85
C SER A 48 3.32 -23.06 7.22
N ASP A 49 2.66 -22.48 8.23
CA ASP A 49 2.60 -23.05 9.58
C ASP A 49 1.82 -24.39 9.61
N ALA A 50 0.68 -24.45 8.90
CA ALA A 50 -0.09 -25.69 8.76
C ALA A 50 0.72 -26.80 8.07
N ILE A 51 1.52 -26.47 7.05
CA ILE A 51 2.41 -27.44 6.41
C ILE A 51 3.53 -27.87 7.38
N TYR A 52 4.08 -26.94 8.18
CA TYR A 52 5.12 -27.25 9.15
C TYR A 52 4.67 -28.28 10.19
N VAL A 53 3.44 -28.13 10.70
CA VAL A 53 2.81 -29.06 11.66
C VAL A 53 2.42 -30.40 11.01
N SER A 54 2.27 -30.44 9.68
CA SER A 54 1.94 -31.66 8.96
C SER A 54 3.08 -32.70 8.94
N TYR A 55 2.77 -33.96 8.60
CA TYR A 55 3.77 -35.02 8.39
C TYR A 55 4.57 -34.86 7.08
N TRP A 56 5.01 -33.65 6.74
CA TRP A 56 5.71 -33.32 5.49
C TRP A 56 6.97 -34.19 5.28
N TYR A 57 7.66 -34.53 6.36
CA TYR A 57 8.85 -35.40 6.36
C TYR A 57 8.57 -36.87 6.02
N LYS A 58 7.31 -37.31 5.99
CA LYS A 58 6.91 -38.65 5.54
C LYS A 58 6.52 -38.71 4.06
N ASN A 59 6.46 -37.57 3.37
CA ASN A 59 6.14 -37.52 1.95
C ASN A 59 7.35 -37.88 1.06
N LYS A 60 7.08 -38.14 -0.23
CA LYS A 60 8.12 -38.35 -1.24
C LYS A 60 9.08 -37.16 -1.29
N VAL A 61 10.35 -37.43 -1.62
CA VAL A 61 11.42 -36.42 -1.70
C VAL A 61 11.09 -35.27 -2.67
N SER A 62 10.34 -35.51 -3.74
CA SER A 62 9.88 -34.45 -4.64
C SER A 62 8.96 -33.45 -3.93
N ASN A 63 8.00 -33.97 -3.17
CA ASN A 63 6.99 -33.17 -2.49
C ASN A 63 7.59 -32.43 -1.29
N GLN A 64 8.53 -33.06 -0.58
CA GLN A 64 9.28 -32.42 0.50
C GLN A 64 10.00 -31.16 0.03
N LYS A 65 10.70 -31.24 -1.12
CA LYS A 65 11.39 -30.08 -1.69
C LYS A 65 10.41 -28.96 -2.03
N THR A 66 9.28 -29.29 -2.67
CA THR A 66 8.25 -28.29 -3.00
C THR A 66 7.66 -27.64 -1.74
N LEU A 67 7.33 -28.41 -0.72
CA LEU A 67 6.79 -27.88 0.55
C LEU A 67 7.81 -26.99 1.27
N LEU A 68 9.10 -27.38 1.26
CA LEU A 68 10.17 -26.56 1.83
C LEU A 68 10.31 -25.22 1.08
N TYR A 69 10.21 -25.23 -0.26
CA TYR A 69 10.21 -24.00 -1.06
C TYR A 69 9.04 -23.09 -0.71
N ILE A 70 7.83 -23.65 -0.53
CA ILE A 70 6.64 -22.89 -0.14
C ILE A 70 6.82 -22.27 1.25
N MET A 71 7.34 -23.02 2.22
CA MET A 71 7.61 -22.49 3.57
C MET A 71 8.62 -21.34 3.56
N VAL A 72 9.74 -21.51 2.82
CA VAL A 72 10.77 -20.48 2.71
C VAL A 72 10.27 -19.25 1.95
N ALA A 73 9.43 -19.43 0.92
CA ALA A 73 8.81 -18.33 0.20
C ALA A 73 7.85 -17.53 1.09
N ALA A 74 6.99 -18.22 1.84
CA ALA A 74 6.05 -17.58 2.79
C ALA A 74 6.76 -16.78 3.88
N GLN A 75 7.90 -17.28 4.39
CA GLN A 75 8.74 -16.54 5.34
C GLN A 75 9.44 -15.32 4.73
N ARG A 76 9.59 -15.26 3.41
CA ARG A 76 10.30 -14.19 2.69
C ARG A 76 9.36 -13.12 2.12
N GLU A 77 8.09 -13.44 1.89
CA GLU A 77 7.11 -12.53 1.26
C GLU A 77 6.57 -11.44 2.19
N GLN A 78 6.91 -11.45 3.48
CA GLN A 78 6.54 -10.38 4.42
C GLN A 78 7.33 -9.07 4.21
N TYR A 79 8.26 -9.04 3.25
CA TYR A 79 9.17 -7.91 3.04
C TYR A 79 9.28 -7.55 1.56
N LEU A 80 8.15 -7.33 0.88
CA LEU A 80 8.15 -6.41 -0.26
C LEU A 80 8.39 -4.99 0.28
N SER A 81 9.57 -4.80 0.88
CA SER A 81 10.13 -3.53 1.27
C SER A 81 10.51 -2.86 -0.04
N GLY A 82 9.61 -2.02 -0.54
CA GLY A 82 9.91 -1.14 -1.65
C GLY A 82 11.11 -0.29 -1.26
N ALA A 83 12.28 -0.66 -1.77
CA ALA A 83 13.55 0.05 -1.58
C ALA A 83 14.06 0.20 -0.13
N GLY A 84 13.70 -0.68 0.81
CA GLY A 84 14.23 -0.64 2.18
C GLY A 84 13.78 0.55 3.03
N LEU A 85 12.73 1.27 2.60
CA LEU A 85 12.25 2.48 3.25
C LEU A 85 10.86 2.31 3.88
N VAL A 86 9.99 1.48 3.30
CA VAL A 86 8.61 1.26 3.76
C VAL A 86 8.15 -0.13 3.33
N ASP A 87 7.74 -0.96 4.30
CA ASP A 87 6.99 -2.17 4.00
C ASP A 87 5.66 -1.76 3.35
N ILE A 88 5.33 -2.31 2.19
CA ILE A 88 4.04 -2.06 1.52
C ILE A 88 2.96 -2.78 2.34
N ASN A 89 2.64 -2.21 3.50
CA ASN A 89 1.57 -2.66 4.37
C ASN A 89 0.50 -1.57 4.53
N VAL A 90 -0.74 -1.98 4.78
CA VAL A 90 -1.84 -1.06 5.09
C VAL A 90 -1.50 -0.21 6.31
N ASP A 91 -0.83 -0.78 7.32
CA ASP A 91 -0.37 -0.04 8.50
C ASP A 91 0.60 1.10 8.16
N ALA A 92 1.53 0.86 7.23
CA ALA A 92 2.50 1.86 6.83
C ALA A 92 1.84 3.00 6.05
N PHE A 93 0.91 2.67 5.16
CA PHE A 93 0.06 3.64 4.47
C PHE A 93 -0.73 4.51 5.47
N GLU A 94 -1.39 3.88 6.44
CA GLU A 94 -2.17 4.57 7.46
C GLU A 94 -1.28 5.53 8.26
N SER A 95 -0.09 5.08 8.67
CA SER A 95 0.89 5.89 9.38
C SER A 95 1.29 7.14 8.59
N VAL A 96 1.53 7.01 7.28
CA VAL A 96 1.86 8.14 6.40
C VAL A 96 0.70 9.12 6.28
N VAL A 97 -0.52 8.62 6.09
CA VAL A 97 -1.73 9.45 5.99
C VAL A 97 -1.98 10.20 7.30
N ARG A 98 -1.85 9.52 8.45
CA ARG A 98 -2.01 10.10 9.79
C ARG A 98 -0.99 11.20 10.06
N LYS A 99 0.28 10.98 9.72
CA LYS A 99 1.34 12.00 9.82
C LYS A 99 1.06 13.21 8.94
N SER A 100 0.64 12.98 7.70
CA SER A 100 0.26 14.05 6.76
C SER A 100 -0.90 14.88 7.30
N PHE A 101 -1.93 14.24 7.84
CA PHE A 101 -3.06 14.93 8.47
C PHE A 101 -2.62 15.75 9.69
N SER A 102 -1.79 15.17 10.56
CA SER A 102 -1.25 15.87 11.73
C SER A 102 -0.45 17.12 11.32
N PHE A 103 0.38 17.01 10.30
CA PHE A 103 1.15 18.14 9.77
C PHE A 103 0.23 19.23 9.21
N CYS A 104 -0.77 18.86 8.41
CA CYS A 104 -1.79 19.80 7.91
C CYS A 104 -2.57 20.47 9.05
N ALA A 105 -2.93 19.73 10.10
CA ALA A 105 -3.63 20.27 11.26
C ALA A 105 -2.76 21.29 12.03
N VAL A 106 -1.47 21.00 12.24
CA VAL A 106 -0.51 21.94 12.86
C VAL A 106 -0.39 23.21 12.02
N LEU A 107 -0.20 23.09 10.70
CA LEU A 107 -0.13 24.25 9.81
C LEU A 107 -1.40 25.09 9.86
N ARG A 108 -2.58 24.47 9.84
CA ARG A 108 -3.86 25.18 9.99
C ARG A 108 -3.95 25.94 11.30
N ASN A 109 -3.53 25.34 12.41
CA ASN A 109 -3.51 26.00 13.72
C ASN A 109 -2.54 27.18 13.77
N LEU A 110 -1.42 27.14 13.05
CA LEU A 110 -0.46 28.24 12.98
C LEU A 110 -0.93 29.39 12.07
N VAL A 111 -1.64 29.09 10.99
CA VAL A 111 -2.19 30.09 10.06
C VAL A 111 -3.40 30.81 10.64
N ASN A 112 -4.19 30.14 11.48
CA ASN A 112 -5.41 30.69 12.08
C ASN A 112 -5.16 31.45 13.40
N LYS A 113 -3.90 31.83 13.66
CA LYS A 113 -3.41 32.53 14.84
C LYS A 113 -2.74 33.82 14.42
#